data_AF-A0A1C3E4V1-F1
#
_entry.id   AF-A0A1C3E4V1-F1
#
_cell.length_a   1.000
_cell.length_b   1.000
_cell.length_c   1.000
_cell.angle_alpha   90.00
_cell.angle_beta   90.00
_cell.angle_gamma   90.00
#
_symmetry.space_group_name_H-M   'P 1'
#
loop_
_entity.id
_entity.type
_entity.pdbx_description
1 polymer ?
#
loop_
_entity_poly.entity_id
_entity_poly.type
_entity_poly.pdbx_seq_one_letter_code
_entity_poly.pdbx_strand_id
1 'polypeptide(L)' 'MSESLQIQLTSRQCELLQRGLRFVRSSRMLEFRDSSDLTDEERKQELAEIRELQNMIEAGVNTSRTARV' A
#
# COMPACT_ATOMS: atom_id res chain seq x y z
N MET A 1 21.50 -0.08 0.26
CA MET A 1 21.23 -1.47 -0.19
C MET A 1 19.74 -1.66 -0.12
N SER A 2 19.08 -1.97 -1.25
CA SER A 2 17.65 -2.29 -1.27
C SER A 2 17.50 -3.78 -0.98
N GLU A 3 17.26 -4.12 0.27
CA GLU A 3 16.90 -5.49 0.65
C GLU A 3 15.47 -5.76 0.17
N SER A 4 15.31 -6.73 -0.74
CA SER A 4 14.00 -7.15 -1.23
C SER A 4 13.43 -8.24 -0.32
N LEU A 5 12.25 -8.00 0.25
CA LEU A 5 11.53 -8.98 1.06
C LEU A 5 10.40 -9.61 0.24
N GLN A 6 10.46 -10.92 0.03
CA GLN A 6 9.39 -11.67 -0.63
C GLN A 6 8.52 -12.37 0.43
N ILE A 7 7.25 -11.98 0.51
CA ILE A 7 6.29 -12.54 1.47
C ILE A 7 5.17 -13.25 0.71
N GLN A 8 4.85 -14.48 1.11
CA GLN A 8 3.64 -15.16 0.66
C GLN A 8 2.48 -14.80 1.58
N LEU A 9 1.39 -14.30 1.00
CA LEU A 9 0.20 -13.91 1.74
C LEU A 9 -0.98 -14.79 1.31
N THR A 10 -1.76 -15.24 2.29
CA THR A 10 -3.08 -15.83 2.04
C THR A 10 -4.04 -14.76 1.53
N SER A 11 -5.13 -15.16 0.86
CA SER A 11 -6.16 -14.23 0.37
C SER A 11 -6.71 -13.33 1.49
N ARG A 12 -6.92 -13.89 2.69
CA ARG A 12 -7.38 -13.13 3.86
C ARG A 12 -6.35 -12.08 4.31
N GLN A 13 -5.05 -12.42 4.29
CA GLN A 13 -4.00 -11.46 4.63
C GLN A 13 -3.88 -10.34 3.57
N CYS A 14 -4.03 -10.66 2.29
CA CYS A 14 -4.08 -9.64 1.23
C CYS A 14 -5.25 -8.67 1.44
N GLU A 15 -6.44 -9.18 1.76
CA GLU A 15 -7.62 -8.34 2.03
C GLU A 15 -7.40 -7.42 3.25
N LEU A 16 -6.82 -7.96 4.33
CA LEU A 16 -6.50 -7.18 5.53
C LEU A 16 -5.48 -6.09 5.21
N LEU A 17 -4.43 -6.42 4.45
CA LEU A 17 -3.39 -5.47 4.07
C LEU A 17 -3.95 -4.36 3.17
N GLN A 18 -4.79 -4.69 2.20
CA GLN A 18 -5.46 -3.69 1.35
C GLN A 18 -6.37 -2.74 2.14
N ARG A 19 -7.07 -3.24 3.17
CA ARG A 19 -7.87 -2.40 4.07
C ARG A 19 -6.98 -1.47 4.89
N GLY A 20 -5.89 -2.01 5.45
CA GLY A 20 -4.89 -1.23 6.19
C GLY A 20 -4.27 -0.11 5.34
N LEU A 21 -3.83 -0.42 4.12
CA LEU A 21 -3.28 0.57 3.19
C LEU A 21 -4.29 1.67 2.82
N ARG A 22 -5.57 1.32 2.67
CA ARG A 22 -6.64 2.33 2.47
C ARG A 22 -6.79 3.26 3.66
N PHE A 23 -6.71 2.73 4.88
CA PHE A 23 -6.75 3.52 6.10
C PHE A 23 -5.55 4.46 6.18
N VAL A 24 -4.32 3.95 5.98
CA VAL A 24 -3.09 4.76 6.01
C VAL A 24 -3.14 5.88 4.98
N ARG A 25 -3.54 5.59 3.74
CA ARG A 25 -3.71 6.61 2.69
C ARG A 25 -4.66 7.72 3.13
N SER A 26 -5.79 7.34 3.71
CA SER A 26 -6.80 8.31 4.19
C SER A 26 -6.27 9.14 5.35
N SER A 27 -5.56 8.52 6.29
CA SER A 27 -4.91 9.22 7.40
C SER A 27 -3.90 10.26 6.92
N ARG A 28 -3.07 9.92 5.93
CA ARG A 28 -2.09 10.85 5.34
C ARG A 28 -2.73 12.00 4.57
N MET A 29 -3.86 11.74 3.90
CA MET A 29 -4.62 12.80 3.23
C MET A 29 -5.28 13.78 4.21
N LEU A 30 -5.62 13.30 5.41
CA LEU A 30 -6.29 14.09 6.46
C LEU A 30 -5.31 14.76 7.43
N GLU A 31 -4.03 14.43 7.36
CA GLU A 31 -2.99 15.00 8.20
C GLU A 31 -2.90 16.52 7.93
N PHE A 32 -3.13 17.32 8.97
CA PHE A 32 -3.11 18.78 8.85
C PHE A 32 -1.71 19.25 8.44
N ARG A 33 -1.65 20.09 7.40
CA ARG A 33 -0.38 20.60 6.84
C ARG A 33 0.50 21.29 7.88
N ASP A 34 -0.11 22.00 8.84
CA ASP A 34 0.62 22.75 9.86
C ASP A 34 1.17 21.89 11.01
N SER A 35 0.77 20.62 11.11
CA SER A 35 1.25 19.66 12.11
C SER A 35 2.15 18.58 11.52
N SER A 36 2.41 18.62 10.22
CA SER A 36 3.16 17.60 9.50
C SER A 36 4.60 18.05 9.31
N ASP A 37 5.56 17.24 9.74
CA ASP A 37 6.99 17.48 9.47
C ASP A 37 7.36 17.25 7.98
N LEU A 38 6.40 16.81 7.16
CA LEU A 38 6.59 16.51 5.75
C LEU A 38 6.21 17.69 4.86
N THR A 39 7.10 17.97 3.89
CA THR A 39 6.79 18.85 2.77
C THR A 39 5.66 18.27 1.91
N ASP A 40 5.02 19.12 1.10
CA ASP A 40 3.95 18.67 0.20
C ASP A 40 4.43 17.64 -0.82
N GLU A 41 5.67 17.75 -1.29
CA GLU A 41 6.25 16.78 -2.23
C GLU A 41 6.55 15.44 -1.56
N GLU A 42 7.04 15.42 -0.32
CA GLU A 42 7.22 14.17 0.43
C GLU A 42 5.88 13.47 0.69
N ARG A 43 4.84 14.23 1.04
CA ARG A 43 3.48 13.68 1.21
C ARG A 43 2.95 13.09 -0.09
N LYS A 44 3.15 13.78 -1.20
CA LYS A 44 2.74 13.30 -2.53
C LYS A 44 3.49 12.02 -2.92
N GLN A 45 4.78 11.95 -2.60
CA GLN A 45 5.60 10.77 -2.81
C GLN A 45 5.12 9.58 -1.96
N GLU A 46 4.88 9.79 -0.66
CA GLU A 46 4.35 8.73 0.23
C GLU A 46 2.98 8.22 -0.24
N LEU A 47 2.09 9.11 -0.68
CA LEU A 47 0.79 8.71 -1.24
C LEU A 47 0.92 7.91 -2.54
N ALA A 48 1.93 8.23 -3.37
CA ALA A 48 2.23 7.46 -4.58
C ALA A 48 2.74 6.05 -4.23
N GLU A 49 3.67 5.93 -3.27
CA GLU A 49 4.19 4.65 -2.79
C GLU A 49 3.10 3.76 -2.20
N ILE A 50 2.19 4.33 -1.38
CA ILE A 50 1.04 3.59 -0.85
C ILE A 50 0.16 3.05 -1.99
N ARG A 51 -0.04 3.83 -3.07
CA ARG A 51 -0.83 3.42 -4.23
C ARG A 51 -0.14 2.30 -5.01
N GLU A 52 1.18 2.39 -5.18
CA GLU A 52 1.96 1.33 -5.83
C GLU A 52 1.88 0.01 -5.05
N LEU A 53 1.99 0.05 -3.72
CA LEU A 53 1.79 -1.11 -2.85
C LEU A 53 0.38 -1.72 -3.01
N GLN A 54 -0.66 -0.90 -3.07
CA GLN A 54 -2.03 -1.38 -3.32
C GLN A 54 -2.12 -2.15 -4.65
N ASN A 55 -1.58 -1.56 -5.72
CA ASN A 55 -1.60 -2.17 -7.06
C ASN A 55 -0.82 -3.50 -7.09
N MET A 56 0.34 -3.57 -6.43
CA MET A 56 1.15 -4.79 -6.36
C MET A 56 0.39 -5.94 -5.67
N ILE A 57 -0.33 -5.63 -4.58
CA ILE A 57 -1.14 -6.64 -3.87
C ILE A 57 -2.32 -7.10 -4.73
N GLU A 58 -3.01 -6.17 -5.41
CA GLU A 58 -4.12 -6.51 -6.33
C GLU A 58 -3.66 -7.40 -7.49
N ALA A 59 -2.51 -7.08 -8.10
CA ALA A 59 -1.92 -7.89 -9.16
C ALA A 59 -1.52 -9.29 -8.67
N GLY A 60 -0.88 -9.39 -7.49
CA GLY A 60 -0.50 -10.67 -6.89
C GLY A 60 -1.71 -11.56 -6.53
N VAL A 61 -2.81 -10.96 -6.07
CA VAL A 61 -4.08 -11.66 -5.80
C VAL A 61 -4.69 -12.20 -7.09
N ASN A 62 -4.68 -11.41 -8.17
CA ASN A 62 -5.23 -11.83 -9.46
C ASN A 62 -4.43 -12.98 -10.09
N THR A 63 -3.10 -12.96 -9.99
CA THR A 63 -2.24 -14.09 -10.42
C THR A 63 -2.52 -15.38 -9.65
N SER A 64 -2.77 -15.29 -8.33
CA SER A 64 -3.12 -16.47 -7.53
C SER A 64 -4.52 -17.02 -7.83
N ARG A 65 -5.45 -16.19 -8.30
CA ARG A 65 -6.80 -16.65 -8.72
C ARG A 65 -6.77 -17.36 -10.06
N THR A 66 -6.00 -16.88 -11.03
CA THR A 66 -5.89 -17.54 -12.35
C THR A 66 -5.11 -18.85 -12.29
N ALA A 67 -4.15 -19.01 -11.38
CA ALA A 67 -3.43 -20.28 -11.18
C ALA A 67 -4.27 -21.40 -10.52
N ARG A 68 -5.46 -21.09 -10.00
CA ARG A 68 -6.35 -22.03 -9.31
C ARG A 68 -7.51 -22.56 -10.17
N VAL A 69 -7.56 -22.19 -11.46
CA VAL A 69 -8.61 -22.56 -12.43
C VAL A 69 -8.12 -23.65 -13.37
#